data_AF-G8ZD63-F1
#
_entry.id   AF-G8ZD63-F1
#
_cell.length_a   1.000
_cell.length_b   1.000
_cell.length_c   1.000
_cell.angle_alpha   90.00
_cell.angle_beta   90.00
_cell.angle_gamma   90.00
#
_symmetry.space_group_name_H-M   'P 1'
#
loop_
_entity.id
_entity.type
_entity.pdbx_description
1 polymer ?
#
loop_
_entity_poly.entity_id
_entity_poly.type
_entity_poly.pdbx_seq_one_letter_code
_entity_poly.pdbx_strand_id
1 'polypeptide(L)'
;MPTLKNRQRVGLGDFSGVRRQQPMRQNGCSLTRLFLAGILSQLYELYADLSSRVMRTLEEMAPRVEVYSIDEAFLDLTGIESAISLVEFGQQVRERIGHWIGITVCVGIAPTKTLAKLANHAAKKYPATQGVVDLTNPERQRRLLALV
;
A
#
# COMPACT_ATOMS: atom_id res chain seq x y z
N MET A 1 27.32 13.25 -12.66
CA MET A 1 26.43 12.13 -12.26
C MET A 1 26.07 12.27 -10.79
N PRO A 2 24.86 12.72 -10.42
CA PRO A 2 24.46 12.73 -9.02
C PRO A 2 23.96 11.36 -8.57
N THR A 3 24.31 11.01 -7.35
CA THR A 3 24.22 9.70 -6.72
C THR A 3 22.81 9.37 -6.21
N LEU A 4 22.39 8.12 -6.43
CA LEU A 4 21.08 7.51 -6.17
C LEU A 4 20.66 7.40 -4.68
N LYS A 5 21.17 8.24 -3.77
CA LYS A 5 21.03 8.06 -2.31
C LYS A 5 19.88 8.81 -1.63
N ASN A 6 19.12 9.63 -2.35
CA ASN A 6 18.13 10.53 -1.74
C ASN A 6 16.71 10.42 -2.33
N ARG A 7 16.25 9.19 -2.63
CA ARG A 7 14.89 8.97 -3.16
C ARG A 7 13.92 8.72 -2.02
N GLN A 8 13.13 9.72 -1.66
CA GLN A 8 11.97 9.53 -0.81
C GLN A 8 10.97 8.60 -1.52
N ARG A 9 10.56 7.53 -0.84
CA ARG A 9 9.71 6.49 -1.37
C ARG A 9 8.48 6.35 -0.50
N VAL A 10 7.30 6.35 -1.13
CA VAL A 10 6.07 5.92 -0.47
C VAL A 10 5.99 4.41 -0.55
N GLY A 11 5.74 3.72 0.55
CA GLY A 11 5.21 2.37 0.57
C GLY A 11 3.70 2.47 0.68
N LEU A 12 2.99 2.27 -0.42
CA LEU A 12 1.54 2.08 -0.40
C LEU A 12 1.34 0.58 -0.24
N GLY A 13 0.73 0.09 0.84
CA GLY A 13 0.63 -1.36 1.00
C GLY A 13 -0.51 -1.84 1.87
N ASP A 14 -1.13 -2.92 1.41
CA ASP A 14 -2.11 -3.81 2.05
C ASP A 14 -3.54 -3.28 2.14
N PHE A 15 -4.34 -3.72 1.17
CA PHE A 15 -5.79 -3.54 1.12
C PHE A 15 -6.55 -4.52 2.04
N SER A 16 -5.88 -5.14 3.02
CA SER A 16 -6.48 -6.21 3.82
C SER A 16 -7.43 -5.74 4.92
N GLY A 17 -8.70 -5.63 4.54
CA GLY A 17 -9.83 -5.86 5.44
C GLY A 17 -10.10 -7.35 5.74
N VAL A 18 -9.30 -8.29 5.23
CA VAL A 18 -9.56 -9.74 5.36
C VAL A 18 -8.49 -10.42 6.20
N ARG A 19 -8.80 -10.72 7.47
CA ARG A 19 -8.01 -11.63 8.32
C ARG A 19 -7.96 -13.01 7.66
N ARG A 20 -6.76 -13.58 7.54
CA ARG A 20 -6.55 -15.01 7.26
C ARG A 20 -7.36 -15.84 8.26
N GLN A 21 -8.42 -16.51 7.80
CA GLN A 21 -9.05 -17.58 8.56
C GLN A 21 -8.21 -18.86 8.43
N GLN A 22 -7.98 -19.53 9.55
CA GLN A 22 -7.22 -20.79 9.64
C GLN A 22 -7.95 -21.93 8.91
N PRO A 23 -7.24 -22.94 8.36
CA PRO A 23 -7.87 -23.98 7.58
C PRO A 23 -8.68 -24.95 8.47
N MET A 24 -9.96 -25.08 8.16
CA MET A 24 -10.86 -26.11 8.72
C MET A 24 -10.46 -27.48 8.15
N ARG A 25 -10.29 -28.48 9.04
CA ARG A 25 -9.98 -29.87 8.68
C ARG A 25 -11.01 -30.41 7.68
N GLN A 26 -10.54 -30.81 6.50
CA GLN A 26 -11.37 -31.38 5.43
C GLN A 26 -11.47 -32.90 5.58
N ASN A 27 -12.69 -33.43 5.56
CA ASN A 27 -12.99 -34.79 5.14
C ASN A 27 -13.89 -34.75 3.91
N GLY A 28 -13.42 -35.32 2.79
CA GLY A 28 -14.21 -35.92 1.70
C GLY A 28 -14.95 -34.99 0.73
N CYS A 29 -14.53 -34.98 -0.54
CA CYS A 29 -15.34 -35.13 -1.78
C CYS A 29 -14.61 -34.45 -2.97
N SER A 30 -14.51 -35.11 -4.13
CA SER A 30 -13.73 -34.60 -5.29
C SER A 30 -14.45 -33.50 -6.10
N LEU A 31 -15.78 -33.35 -5.93
CA LEU A 31 -16.61 -32.35 -6.60
C LEU A 31 -16.45 -30.93 -6.02
N THR A 32 -16.09 -30.81 -4.74
CA THR A 32 -15.87 -29.53 -4.06
C THR A 32 -14.63 -28.80 -4.59
N ARG A 33 -13.64 -29.53 -5.13
CA ARG A 33 -12.34 -28.97 -5.52
C ARG A 33 -12.43 -28.12 -6.80
N LEU A 34 -13.25 -28.52 -7.78
CA LEU A 34 -13.45 -27.79 -9.04
C LEU A 34 -14.33 -26.54 -8.86
N PHE A 35 -15.39 -26.64 -8.04
CA PHE A 35 -16.24 -25.49 -7.72
C PHE A 35 -15.48 -24.43 -6.91
N LEU A 36 -14.66 -24.86 -5.93
CA LEU A 36 -13.78 -23.97 -5.19
C LEU A 36 -12.72 -23.35 -6.10
N ALA A 37 -12.12 -24.11 -7.02
CA ALA A 37 -11.16 -23.59 -7.99
C ALA A 37 -11.77 -22.53 -8.92
N GLY A 38 -13.01 -22.72 -9.39
CA GLY A 38 -13.72 -21.73 -10.21
C GLY A 38 -14.09 -20.46 -9.44
N ILE A 39 -14.50 -20.57 -8.18
CA ILE A 39 -14.75 -19.40 -7.31
C ILE A 39 -13.43 -18.66 -7.02
N LEU A 40 -12.34 -19.40 -6.76
CA LEU A 40 -11.02 -18.84 -6.51
C LEU A 40 -10.43 -18.14 -7.74
N SER A 41 -10.68 -18.66 -8.96
CA SER A 41 -10.21 -18.03 -10.20
C SER A 41 -10.97 -16.74 -10.52
N GLN A 42 -12.29 -16.72 -10.32
CA GLN A 42 -13.11 -15.50 -10.45
C GLN A 42 -12.73 -14.45 -9.41
N LEU A 43 -12.34 -14.86 -8.20
CA LEU A 43 -11.77 -13.96 -7.20
C LEU A 43 -10.44 -13.37 -7.71
N TYR A 44 -9.55 -14.20 -8.24
CA TYR A 44 -8.23 -13.74 -8.70
C TYR A 44 -8.33 -12.72 -9.84
N GLU A 45 -9.19 -12.96 -10.85
CA GLU A 45 -9.41 -12.02 -11.95
C GLU A 45 -9.96 -10.68 -11.44
N LEU A 46 -10.90 -10.71 -10.49
CA LEU A 46 -11.44 -9.50 -9.87
C LEU A 46 -10.36 -8.73 -9.09
N TYR A 47 -9.57 -9.40 -8.25
CA TYR A 47 -8.49 -8.77 -7.49
C TYR A 47 -7.39 -8.23 -8.42
N ALA A 48 -7.11 -8.92 -9.52
CA ALA A 48 -6.17 -8.44 -10.53
C ALA A 48 -6.67 -7.17 -11.22
N ASP A 49 -7.95 -7.11 -11.60
CA ASP A 49 -8.54 -5.90 -12.21
C ASP A 49 -8.54 -4.71 -11.23
N LEU A 50 -8.94 -4.93 -9.97
CA LEU A 50 -8.89 -3.90 -8.93
C LEU A 50 -7.45 -3.40 -8.71
N SER A 51 -6.49 -4.32 -8.63
CA SER A 51 -5.08 -4.00 -8.53
C SER A 51 -4.61 -3.16 -9.72
N SER A 52 -4.90 -3.57 -10.95
CA SER A 52 -4.55 -2.83 -12.15
C SER A 52 -5.12 -1.40 -12.15
N ARG A 53 -6.36 -1.21 -11.69
CA ARG A 53 -6.98 0.13 -11.55
C ARG A 53 -6.25 0.98 -10.52
N VAL A 54 -5.85 0.40 -9.39
CA VAL A 54 -5.06 1.10 -8.36
C VAL A 54 -3.72 1.52 -8.96
N MET A 55 -2.97 0.60 -9.56
CA MET A 55 -1.64 0.88 -10.10
C MET A 55 -1.69 1.99 -11.15
N ARG A 56 -2.68 1.94 -12.05
CA ARG A 56 -2.90 3.00 -13.05
C ARG A 56 -3.22 4.36 -12.41
N THR A 57 -4.05 4.38 -11.36
CA THR A 57 -4.34 5.61 -10.63
C THR A 57 -3.09 6.20 -9.98
N LEU A 58 -2.20 5.35 -9.45
CA LEU A 58 -0.93 5.80 -8.87
C LEU A 58 0.04 6.32 -9.93
N GLU A 59 0.08 5.69 -11.12
CA GLU A 59 0.89 6.13 -12.26
C GLU A 59 0.48 7.51 -12.78
N GLU A 60 -0.79 7.87 -12.66
CA GLU A 60 -1.28 9.22 -13.01
C GLU A 60 -0.88 10.28 -11.96
N MET A 61 -0.62 9.88 -10.71
CA MET A 61 -0.40 10.80 -9.60
C MET A 61 1.08 11.02 -9.26
N ALA A 62 1.96 10.07 -9.58
CA ALA A 62 3.39 10.17 -9.27
C ALA A 62 4.27 10.02 -10.51
N PRO A 63 5.43 10.73 -10.56
CA PRO A 63 6.35 10.65 -11.69
C PRO A 63 6.85 9.23 -11.99
N ARG A 64 6.96 8.38 -10.95
CA ARG A 64 7.42 7.01 -11.11
C ARG A 64 6.78 6.11 -10.06
N VAL A 65 6.26 4.99 -10.53
CA VAL A 65 5.69 3.92 -9.71
C VAL A 65 6.47 2.63 -9.94
N GLU A 66 6.72 1.89 -8.88
CA GLU A 66 7.34 0.56 -8.90
C GLU A 66 6.40 -0.42 -8.18
N VAL A 67 5.76 -1.28 -8.95
CA VAL A 67 4.86 -2.33 -8.41
C VAL A 67 5.70 -3.39 -7.69
N TYR A 68 5.38 -3.66 -6.42
CA TYR A 68 6.07 -4.67 -5.61
C TYR A 68 5.25 -5.96 -5.48
N SER A 69 3.92 -5.84 -5.36
CA SER A 69 2.95 -6.94 -5.37
C SER A 69 1.61 -6.46 -5.92
N ILE A 70 0.60 -7.34 -5.93
CA ILE A 70 -0.78 -7.03 -6.37
C ILE A 70 -1.41 -5.88 -5.54
N ASP A 71 -0.95 -5.67 -4.32
CA ASP A 71 -1.53 -4.75 -3.34
C ASP A 71 -0.49 -3.75 -2.78
N GLU A 72 0.73 -3.75 -3.33
CA GLU A 72 1.82 -2.92 -2.83
C GLU A 72 2.59 -2.27 -3.98
N ALA A 73 2.80 -0.96 -3.86
CA ALA A 73 3.56 -0.17 -4.82
C ALA A 73 4.45 0.85 -4.10
N PHE A 74 5.60 1.13 -4.72
CA PHE A 74 6.49 2.19 -4.29
C PHE A 74 6.45 3.38 -5.25
N LEU A 75 6.21 4.57 -4.72
CA LEU A 75 6.17 5.80 -5.52
C LEU A 75 7.44 6.61 -5.26
N ASP A 76 8.02 7.17 -6.32
CA ASP A 76 9.06 8.19 -6.23
C ASP A 76 8.40 9.56 -6.11
N LEU A 77 8.64 10.24 -4.98
CA LEU A 77 8.05 11.55 -4.69
C LEU A 77 8.98 12.72 -5.01
N THR A 78 10.13 12.45 -5.63
CA THR A 78 11.10 13.49 -5.96
C THR A 78 10.42 14.58 -6.80
N GLY A 79 10.41 15.81 -6.30
CA GLY A 79 9.77 16.97 -6.94
C GLY A 79 8.30 17.22 -6.58
N ILE A 80 7.61 16.28 -5.91
CA ILE A 80 6.25 16.53 -5.39
C ILE A 80 6.30 17.41 -4.15
N GLU A 81 7.31 17.21 -3.31
CA GLU A 81 7.56 17.97 -2.08
C GLU A 81 7.72 19.49 -2.29
N SER A 82 8.06 19.92 -3.50
CA SER A 82 8.16 21.35 -3.85
C SER A 82 6.81 21.99 -4.19
N ALA A 83 5.79 21.18 -4.51
CA ALA A 83 4.47 21.65 -4.89
C ALA A 83 3.46 21.54 -3.73
N ILE A 84 3.51 20.43 -2.99
CA ILE A 84 2.57 20.12 -1.89
C ILE A 84 3.27 19.35 -0.78
N SER A 85 2.70 19.38 0.42
CA SER A 85 3.23 18.57 1.53
C SER A 85 3.02 17.07 1.23
N LEU A 86 3.97 16.24 1.65
CA LEU A 86 3.91 14.80 1.37
C LEU A 86 2.74 14.12 2.08
N VAL A 87 2.39 14.59 3.27
CA VAL A 87 1.22 14.10 4.01
C VAL A 87 -0.06 14.40 3.24
N GLU A 88 -0.19 15.62 2.71
CA GLU A 88 -1.33 16.02 1.90
C GLU A 88 -1.40 15.23 0.58
N PHE A 89 -0.27 15.03 -0.10
CA PHE A 89 -0.21 14.12 -1.25
C PHE A 89 -0.70 12.71 -0.88
N GLY A 90 -0.25 12.18 0.26
CA GLY A 90 -0.71 10.89 0.76
C GLY A 90 -2.22 10.85 1.00
N GLN A 91 -2.81 11.93 1.53
CA GLN A 91 -4.27 12.02 1.69
C GLN A 91 -4.99 12.08 0.34
N GLN A 92 -4.49 12.86 -0.62
CA GLN A 92 -5.06 12.92 -1.97
C GLN A 92 -5.05 11.55 -2.66
N VAL A 93 -3.96 10.78 -2.50
CA VAL A 93 -3.87 9.41 -3.03
C VAL A 93 -4.96 8.53 -2.41
N ARG A 94 -5.15 8.60 -1.09
CA ARG A 94 -6.19 7.82 -0.38
C ARG A 94 -7.58 8.20 -0.83
N GLU A 95 -7.87 9.49 -0.92
CA GLU A 95 -9.17 10.00 -1.35
C GLU A 95 -9.44 9.59 -2.81
N ARG A 96 -8.49 9.78 -3.72
CA ARG A 96 -8.61 9.37 -5.12
C ARG A 96 -8.92 7.89 -5.25
N ILE A 97 -8.16 7.01 -4.59
CA ILE A 97 -8.39 5.56 -4.65
C ILE A 97 -9.72 5.20 -3.99
N GLY A 98 -10.06 5.82 -2.86
CA GLY A 98 -11.33 5.62 -2.16
C GLY A 98 -12.54 6.01 -3.01
N HIS A 99 -12.48 7.13 -3.72
CA HIS A 99 -13.57 7.61 -4.56
C HIS A 99 -13.72 6.85 -5.88
N TRP A 100 -12.62 6.53 -6.55
CA TRP A 100 -12.66 5.96 -7.90
C TRP A 100 -12.77 4.43 -7.91
N ILE A 101 -12.21 3.78 -6.90
CA ILE A 101 -12.09 2.31 -6.86
C ILE A 101 -12.91 1.73 -5.70
N GLY A 102 -13.19 2.53 -4.66
CA GLY A 102 -13.99 2.09 -3.52
C GLY A 102 -13.19 1.29 -2.48
N ILE A 103 -11.86 1.41 -2.48
CA ILE A 103 -10.99 0.67 -1.56
C ILE A 103 -10.17 1.64 -0.71
N THR A 104 -10.03 1.34 0.58
CA THR A 104 -9.21 2.12 1.51
C THR A 104 -7.74 1.71 1.41
N VAL A 105 -6.84 2.69 1.24
CA VAL A 105 -5.38 2.50 1.31
C VAL A 105 -4.75 3.19 2.50
N CYS A 106 -3.58 2.70 2.88
CA CYS A 106 -2.66 3.39 3.78
C CYS A 106 -1.39 3.79 3.03
N VAL A 107 -0.79 4.89 3.48
CA VAL A 107 0.36 5.52 2.82
C VAL A 107 1.47 5.72 3.85
N GLY A 108 2.61 5.04 3.65
CA GLY A 108 3.81 5.25 4.44
C GLY A 108 4.87 6.00 3.64
N ILE A 109 5.38 7.12 4.13
CA ILE A 109 6.34 7.97 3.43
C ILE A 109 7.67 7.96 4.18
N ALA A 110 8.77 7.64 3.50
CA ALA A 110 10.10 7.67 4.12
C ALA A 110 11.25 7.77 3.11
N PRO A 111 12.49 8.06 3.55
CA PRO A 111 13.67 8.11 2.67
C PRO A 111 14.11 6.76 2.09
N THR A 112 13.65 5.63 2.66
CA THR A 112 14.01 4.28 2.21
C THR A 112 12.77 3.39 2.14
N LYS A 113 12.79 2.37 1.26
CA LYS A 113 11.67 1.41 1.12
C LYS A 113 11.33 0.72 2.44
N THR A 114 12.35 0.35 3.22
CA THR A 114 12.18 -0.33 4.51
C THR A 114 11.47 0.57 5.53
N LEU A 115 11.90 1.82 5.64
CA LEU A 115 11.23 2.79 6.51
C LEU A 115 9.83 3.13 6.01
N ALA A 116 9.61 3.14 4.70
CA ALA A 116 8.30 3.41 4.13
C ALA A 116 7.32 2.26 4.45
N LYS A 117 7.78 1.00 4.43
CA LYS A 117 7.03 -0.15 4.94
C LYS A 117 6.70 -0.01 6.42
N LEU A 118 7.66 0.43 7.24
CA LEU A 118 7.44 0.68 8.66
C LEU A 118 6.41 1.79 8.90
N ALA A 119 6.50 2.89 8.15
CA ALA A 119 5.54 3.99 8.18
C ALA A 119 4.14 3.49 7.83
N ASN A 120 4.02 2.70 6.76
CA ASN A 120 2.75 2.13 6.33
C ASN A 120 2.16 1.15 7.37
N HIS A 121 3.00 0.36 8.03
CA HIS A 121 2.57 -0.46 9.16
C HIS A 121 1.99 0.40 10.29
N ALA A 122 2.67 1.50 10.65
CA ALA A 122 2.16 2.44 11.65
C ALA A 122 0.86 3.12 11.22
N ALA A 123 0.71 3.45 9.93
CA ALA A 123 -0.50 4.05 9.38
C ALA A 123 -1.74 3.16 9.57
N LYS A 124 -1.57 1.84 9.46
CA LYS A 124 -2.63 0.86 9.74
C LYS A 124 -2.87 0.65 11.22
N LYS A 125 -1.78 0.61 12.01
CA LYS A 125 -1.83 0.28 13.44
C LYS A 125 -2.47 1.39 14.27
N TYR A 126 -2.24 2.65 13.90
CA TYR A 126 -2.65 3.81 14.68
C TYR A 126 -3.70 4.65 13.93
N PRO A 127 -5.00 4.54 14.27
CA PRO A 127 -6.07 5.27 13.59
C PRO A 127 -5.91 6.80 13.62
N ALA A 128 -5.24 7.33 14.65
CA ALA A 128 -4.93 8.76 14.78
C ALA A 128 -4.07 9.32 13.63
N THR A 129 -3.38 8.44 12.90
CA THR A 129 -2.58 8.82 11.72
C THR A 129 -3.45 9.09 10.49
N GLN A 130 -4.75 8.77 10.56
CA GLN A 130 -5.66 8.87 9.42
C GLN A 130 -5.04 8.21 8.18
N GLY A 131 -4.45 7.02 8.34
CA GLY A 131 -3.90 6.21 7.24
C GLY A 131 -2.72 6.81 6.47
N VAL A 132 -2.12 7.91 6.92
CA VAL A 132 -0.90 8.49 6.33
C VAL A 132 0.15 8.71 7.41
N VAL A 133 1.36 8.17 7.22
CA VAL A 133 2.48 8.37 8.13
C VAL A 133 3.69 8.82 7.35
N ASP A 134 4.26 9.96 7.77
CA ASP A 134 5.50 10.50 7.24
C ASP A 134 6.65 10.36 8.25
N LEU A 135 7.67 9.61 7.83
CA LEU A 135 8.93 9.36 8.52
C LEU A 135 10.13 9.99 7.79
N THR A 136 9.95 11.06 7.01
CA THR A 136 11.07 11.86 6.49
C THR A 136 11.90 12.48 7.62
N ASN A 137 11.25 12.88 8.72
CA ASN A 137 11.92 13.42 9.91
C ASN A 137 12.62 12.32 10.75
N PRO A 138 13.94 12.41 10.98
CA PRO A 138 14.70 11.43 11.78
C PRO A 138 14.22 11.26 13.23
N GLU A 139 13.69 12.31 13.87
CA GLU A 139 13.14 12.19 15.22
C GLU A 139 11.89 11.32 15.24
N ARG A 140 11.02 11.46 14.24
CA ARG A 140 9.85 10.60 14.06
C ARG A 140 10.25 9.15 13.80
N GLN A 141 11.30 8.93 13.02
CA GLN A 141 11.85 7.59 12.79
C GLN A 141 12.27 6.94 14.11
N ARG A 142 13.08 7.62 14.93
CA ARG A 142 13.54 7.09 16.23
C ARG A 142 12.38 6.78 17.17
N ARG A 143 11.39 7.68 17.26
CA ARG A 143 10.21 7.47 18.10
C ARG A 143 9.43 6.23 17.68
N LEU A 144 9.20 6.05 16.38
CA LEU A 144 8.46 4.89 15.90
C LEU A 144 9.25 3.59 16.07
N LEU A 145 10.56 3.60 15.81
CA LEU A 145 11.43 2.44 16.00
C LEU A 145 11.51 1.99 17.46
N ALA A 146 11.36 2.91 18.42
CA ALA A 146 11.30 2.56 19.84
C ALA A 146 9.98 1.91 20.28
N LEU A 147 8.94 1.93 19.42
CA LEU A 147 7.59 1.43 19.71
C LEU A 147 7.28 0.09 19.00
N VAL A 148 8.22 -0.44 18.23
CA VAL A 148 8.08 -1.63 17.37
C VAL A 148 8.98 -2.73 17.93
#